data_AF-A0A6J3RV19-F1
#
_entry.id   AF-A0A6J3RV19-F1
#
_cell.length_a   1.000
_cell.length_b   1.000
_cell.length_c   1.000
_cell.angle_alpha   90.00
_cell.angle_beta   90.00
_cell.angle_gamma   90.00
#
_symmetry.space_group_name_H-M   'P 1'
#
loop_
_entity.id
_entity.type
_entity.pdbx_description
1 polymer ?
#
loop_
_entity_poly.entity_id
_entity_poly.type
_entity_poly.pdbx_seq_one_letter_code
_entity_poly.pdbx_strand_id
1 'polypeptide(L)'
;MFSLCYLPTAGRLTITIIKARNLKAMDITGASDPYVKVSLMSDGRRLKKRKTSTKRNTLNPVYNEAIVFDVPPENIDQIYLSIAVMDYDRVGHNEIIGVCQVGNEAERLGRDHWSEMLSYPRKPIAHWHSLVEQGLQKCTQATREYIEDFREFSKNISVMLGRCQTYTSEYKSAVHNLVLRVERAQREIDYLEYLREAEVCTESEDKMLTEKQVQGAEEEKRIRTLLNASCDNMLMGIKSLKIVKKTMDTDGSWMKDAVRDSPKVYLLIGSRNNTVWEFASIRAFMEDSTKPAPRKLILTHSWQGTGQVIYKGFLFFHSQGTPNEIIKYNLQKRTVEDRMLLSGGAGRALAYPRSPSTYIDLAADEHGLWAIHSGPSIHGHLVLTKIEPDTLGVEHSWDTPCRSQDAEASFLLCGVLYVVYSSGGLGPHHITCVYDPLGAVMEEDLPNVFFPRRSRSHSMIHYNPRDKQLYAWNDGNQIIYKLQTKRKQPLQ
;
A
#
# COMPACT_ATOMS: atom_id res chain seq x y z
N MET A 1 -39.24 45.89 13.88
CA MET A 1 -40.63 45.49 13.59
C MET A 1 -40.93 45.78 12.13
N PHE A 2 -41.42 44.78 11.42
CA PHE A 2 -41.94 44.94 10.07
C PHE A 2 -43.16 44.05 9.89
N SER A 3 -43.99 44.36 8.91
CA SER A 3 -45.11 43.51 8.51
C SER A 3 -44.92 42.94 7.12
N LEU A 4 -45.44 41.73 6.91
CA LEU A 4 -45.45 41.02 5.65
C LEU A 4 -46.89 40.81 5.19
N CYS A 5 -47.14 40.98 3.90
CA CYS A 5 -48.42 40.71 3.27
C CYS A 5 -48.18 40.17 1.85
N TYR A 6 -48.68 38.97 1.57
CA TYR A 6 -48.63 38.40 0.23
C TYR A 6 -50.01 38.37 -0.42
N LEU A 7 -50.04 38.79 -1.69
CA LEU A 7 -51.21 38.79 -2.56
C LEU A 7 -50.95 37.80 -3.71
N PRO A 8 -51.32 36.50 -3.57
CA PRO A 8 -51.01 35.48 -4.57
C PRO A 8 -51.55 35.81 -5.96
N THR A 9 -52.79 36.29 -6.05
CA THR A 9 -53.45 36.61 -7.34
C THR A 9 -52.74 37.72 -8.12
N ALA A 10 -52.09 38.65 -7.42
CA ALA A 10 -51.34 39.74 -8.04
C ALA A 10 -49.82 39.46 -8.08
N GLY A 11 -49.39 38.29 -7.59
CA GLY A 11 -47.98 37.95 -7.40
C GLY A 11 -47.23 39.03 -6.63
N ARG A 12 -47.80 39.60 -5.56
CA ARG A 12 -47.24 40.79 -4.91
C ARG A 12 -46.93 40.53 -3.43
N LEU A 13 -45.64 40.60 -3.10
CA LEU A 13 -45.13 40.54 -1.73
C LEU A 13 -44.82 41.95 -1.24
N THR A 14 -45.53 42.38 -0.20
CA THR A 14 -45.32 43.68 0.44
C THR A 14 -44.68 43.47 1.81
N ILE A 15 -43.58 44.16 2.04
CA ILE A 15 -42.96 44.30 3.36
C ILE A 15 -43.03 45.76 3.79
N THR A 16 -43.72 46.03 4.89
CA THR A 16 -43.77 47.37 5.49
C THR A 16 -42.81 47.43 6.65
N ILE A 17 -41.75 48.22 6.51
CA ILE A 17 -40.81 48.50 7.59
C ILE A 17 -41.46 49.54 8.50
N ILE A 18 -41.78 49.14 9.74
CA ILE A 18 -42.55 49.98 10.67
C ILE A 18 -41.58 50.81 11.51
N LYS A 19 -40.77 50.14 12.33
CA LYS A 19 -39.84 50.79 13.27
C LYS A 19 -38.74 49.84 13.73
N ALA A 20 -37.62 50.40 14.17
CA ALA A 20 -36.59 49.69 14.93
C ALA A 20 -36.42 50.34 16.31
N ARG A 21 -35.81 49.60 17.24
CA ARG A 21 -35.51 50.11 18.58
C ARG A 21 -34.21 49.53 19.09
N ASN A 22 -33.54 50.28 19.98
CA ASN A 22 -32.29 49.90 20.61
C ASN A 22 -31.21 49.45 19.61
N LEU A 23 -31.05 50.20 18.52
CA LEU A 23 -29.96 49.95 17.57
C LEU A 23 -28.61 50.25 18.21
N LYS A 24 -27.56 49.59 17.73
CA LYS A 24 -26.17 49.87 18.11
C LYS A 24 -25.79 51.26 17.57
N ALA A 25 -25.17 52.09 18.40
CA ALA A 25 -24.58 53.35 17.96
C ALA A 25 -23.28 53.05 17.23
N MET A 26 -23.21 53.41 15.94
CA MET A 26 -21.98 53.28 15.15
C MET A 26 -21.24 54.61 15.00
N ASP A 27 -21.95 55.75 15.10
CA ASP A 27 -21.34 57.07 15.02
C ASP A 27 -20.66 57.48 16.34
N ILE A 28 -19.60 58.29 16.22
CA ILE A 28 -18.90 58.93 17.36
C ILE A 28 -19.85 59.78 18.21
N THR A 29 -20.95 60.28 17.63
CA THR A 29 -21.98 61.07 18.30
C THR A 29 -22.81 60.27 19.31
N GLY A 30 -22.65 58.94 19.36
CA GLY A 30 -23.44 58.05 20.22
C GLY A 30 -24.80 57.69 19.64
N ALA A 31 -25.03 57.94 18.35
CA ALA A 31 -26.24 57.58 17.61
C ALA A 31 -25.88 56.85 16.30
N SER A 32 -26.86 56.74 15.41
CA SER A 32 -26.70 56.23 14.04
C SER A 32 -27.65 56.98 13.10
N ASP A 33 -27.38 56.90 11.81
CA ASP A 33 -28.23 57.33 10.70
C ASP A 33 -28.87 56.10 9.99
N PRO A 34 -29.76 55.33 10.64
CA PRO A 34 -30.17 54.03 10.14
C PRO A 34 -31.08 54.07 8.92
N TYR A 35 -30.83 53.19 7.96
CA TYR A 35 -31.76 52.81 6.89
C TYR A 35 -31.89 51.29 6.76
N VAL A 36 -33.04 50.81 6.30
CA VAL A 36 -33.28 49.37 6.14
C VAL A 36 -33.17 49.00 4.67
N LYS A 37 -32.32 48.02 4.38
CA LYS A 37 -32.14 47.43 3.06
C LYS A 37 -32.79 46.06 3.03
N VAL A 38 -33.78 45.90 2.15
CA VAL A 38 -34.48 44.64 1.94
C VAL A 38 -34.02 44.02 0.62
N SER A 39 -33.51 42.80 0.69
CA SER A 39 -33.06 42.03 -0.47
C SER A 39 -33.94 40.80 -0.64
N LEU A 40 -34.50 40.64 -1.83
CA LEU A 40 -35.16 39.41 -2.27
C LEU A 40 -34.09 38.43 -2.75
N MET A 41 -34.05 37.25 -2.16
CA MET A 41 -33.02 36.24 -2.36
C MET A 41 -33.65 34.92 -2.83
N SER A 42 -32.89 34.12 -3.58
CA SER A 42 -33.23 32.74 -3.98
C SER A 42 -31.92 31.98 -4.18
N ASP A 43 -31.78 30.78 -3.60
CA ASP A 43 -30.57 29.95 -3.65
C ASP A 43 -29.26 30.71 -3.38
N GLY A 44 -29.26 31.55 -2.34
CA GLY A 44 -28.13 32.40 -1.96
C GLY A 44 -27.84 33.57 -2.91
N ARG A 45 -28.55 33.68 -4.04
CA ARG A 45 -28.41 34.78 -5.02
C ARG A 45 -29.42 35.88 -4.76
N ARG A 46 -28.98 37.13 -4.91
CA ARG A 46 -29.85 38.31 -4.73
C ARG A 46 -30.57 38.65 -6.03
N LEU A 47 -31.89 38.52 -6.04
CA LEU A 47 -32.76 38.81 -7.18
C LEU A 47 -33.09 40.30 -7.32
N LYS A 48 -33.58 40.92 -6.24
CA LYS A 48 -33.97 42.35 -6.20
C LYS A 48 -33.53 42.98 -4.87
N LYS A 49 -33.30 44.30 -4.85
CA LYS A 49 -32.98 45.05 -3.62
C LYS A 49 -33.69 46.40 -3.61
N ARG A 50 -34.20 46.79 -2.45
CA ARG A 50 -34.80 48.10 -2.17
C ARG A 50 -34.38 48.58 -0.78
N LYS A 51 -34.50 49.88 -0.51
CA LYS A 51 -34.19 50.45 0.80
C LYS A 51 -35.21 51.50 1.20
N THR A 52 -35.34 51.73 2.50
CA THR A 52 -36.12 52.83 3.07
C THR A 52 -35.37 54.16 2.99
N SER A 53 -36.04 55.24 3.37
CA SER A 53 -35.38 56.50 3.69
C SER A 53 -34.42 56.32 4.87
N THR A 54 -33.36 57.12 4.91
CA THR A 54 -32.47 57.23 6.06
C THR A 54 -33.13 58.08 7.14
N LYS A 55 -33.08 57.66 8.41
CA LYS A 55 -33.48 58.49 9.56
C LYS A 55 -32.21 58.93 10.26
N ARG A 56 -32.09 60.22 10.55
CA ARG A 56 -30.85 60.79 11.09
C ARG A 56 -30.80 60.74 12.61
N ASN A 57 -29.61 60.50 13.16
CA ASN A 57 -29.26 60.66 14.57
C ASN A 57 -30.25 59.99 15.53
N THR A 58 -30.58 58.72 15.29
CA THR A 58 -31.56 57.97 16.09
C THR A 58 -31.28 56.48 16.16
N LEU A 59 -31.38 55.91 17.37
CA LEU A 59 -31.31 54.46 17.60
C LEU A 59 -32.70 53.80 17.63
N ASN A 60 -33.77 54.60 17.47
CA ASN A 60 -35.17 54.16 17.51
C ASN A 60 -35.96 54.71 16.31
N PRO A 61 -35.52 54.46 15.07
CA PRO A 61 -36.16 55.02 13.88
C PRO A 61 -37.56 54.46 13.67
N VAL A 62 -38.47 55.32 13.22
CA VAL A 62 -39.81 54.96 12.71
C VAL A 62 -39.83 55.26 11.21
N TYR A 63 -40.12 54.25 10.39
CA TYR A 63 -40.10 54.33 8.93
C TYR A 63 -41.51 54.43 8.37
N ASN A 64 -42.37 53.46 8.68
CA ASN A 64 -43.70 53.27 8.08
C ASN A 64 -43.66 53.25 6.53
N GLU A 65 -42.64 52.60 5.97
CA GLU A 65 -42.39 52.55 4.53
C GLU A 65 -42.67 51.16 3.98
N ALA A 66 -43.51 51.09 2.94
CA ALA A 66 -43.83 49.85 2.24
C ALA A 66 -42.87 49.62 1.06
N ILE A 67 -42.28 48.42 1.01
CA ILE A 67 -41.45 47.94 -0.08
C ILE A 67 -42.20 46.77 -0.73
N VAL A 68 -42.29 46.80 -2.06
CA VAL A 68 -43.06 45.84 -2.84
C VAL A 68 -42.15 45.06 -3.78
N PHE A 69 -42.34 43.75 -3.84
CA PHE A 69 -41.70 42.85 -4.80
C PHE A 69 -42.75 42.06 -5.56
N ASP A 70 -42.59 41.98 -6.88
CA ASP A 70 -43.36 41.07 -7.73
C ASP A 70 -42.76 39.66 -7.62
N VAL A 71 -43.54 38.74 -7.05
CA VAL A 71 -43.21 37.35 -6.75
C VAL A 71 -44.42 36.49 -7.15
N PRO A 72 -44.36 35.76 -8.28
CA PRO A 72 -45.39 34.80 -8.67
C PRO A 72 -45.58 33.69 -7.60
N PRO A 73 -46.79 33.13 -7.47
CA PRO A 73 -47.06 32.05 -6.51
C PRO A 73 -46.13 30.85 -6.67
N GLU A 74 -45.72 30.51 -7.91
CA GLU A 74 -44.81 29.38 -8.16
C GLU A 74 -43.43 29.55 -7.49
N ASN A 75 -43.01 30.80 -7.26
CA ASN A 75 -41.68 31.11 -6.77
C ASN A 75 -41.65 31.41 -5.27
N ILE A 76 -42.80 31.52 -4.60
CA ILE A 76 -42.90 31.98 -3.20
C ILE A 76 -42.12 31.08 -2.23
N ASP A 77 -42.05 29.79 -2.54
CA ASP A 77 -41.40 28.79 -1.68
C ASP A 77 -39.88 28.74 -1.84
N GLN A 78 -39.36 29.26 -2.96
CA GLN A 78 -37.94 29.24 -3.31
C GLN A 78 -37.22 30.54 -2.95
N ILE A 79 -37.96 31.53 -2.43
CA ILE A 79 -37.43 32.84 -2.09
C ILE A 79 -37.39 33.07 -0.58
N TYR A 80 -36.54 34.02 -0.17
CA TYR A 80 -36.54 34.57 1.17
C TYR A 80 -36.18 36.05 1.13
N LEU A 81 -36.55 36.80 2.16
CA LEU A 81 -36.12 38.19 2.34
C LEU A 81 -34.97 38.25 3.34
N SER A 82 -33.88 38.92 2.94
CA SER A 82 -32.82 39.36 3.84
C SER A 82 -33.00 40.84 4.14
N ILE A 83 -33.23 41.16 5.42
CA ILE A 83 -33.44 42.51 5.92
C ILE A 83 -32.19 42.92 6.69
N ALA A 84 -31.44 43.89 6.15
CA ALA A 84 -30.25 44.44 6.79
C ALA A 84 -30.54 45.88 7.25
N VAL A 85 -30.25 46.16 8.51
CA VAL A 85 -30.22 47.52 9.04
C VAL A 85 -28.80 48.04 8.89
N MET A 86 -28.67 49.17 8.22
CA MET A 86 -27.41 49.78 7.84
C MET A 86 -27.31 51.15 8.51
N ASP A 87 -26.09 51.55 8.88
CA ASP A 87 -25.77 52.93 9.18
C ASP A 87 -25.38 53.69 7.91
N TYR A 88 -25.76 54.97 7.82
CA TYR A 88 -25.41 55.82 6.69
C TYR A 88 -24.31 56.80 7.07
N ASP A 89 -23.14 56.61 6.49
CA ASP A 89 -22.02 57.52 6.70
C ASP A 89 -21.92 58.53 5.55
N ARG A 90 -21.79 59.82 5.90
CA ARG A 90 -21.52 60.86 4.89
C ARG A 90 -20.13 60.72 4.27
N VAL A 91 -19.17 60.24 5.07
CA VAL A 91 -17.76 60.08 4.70
C VAL A 91 -17.35 58.68 5.14
N GLY A 92 -17.09 57.78 4.18
CA GLY A 92 -16.75 56.39 4.46
C GLY A 92 -17.71 55.40 3.82
N HIS A 93 -17.72 54.16 4.34
CA HIS A 93 -18.57 53.08 3.86
C HIS A 93 -19.68 52.78 4.87
N ASN A 94 -20.93 52.80 4.42
CA ASN A 94 -22.10 52.42 5.23
C ASN A 94 -21.90 51.08 5.95
N GLU A 95 -21.99 51.11 7.26
CA GLU A 95 -21.77 49.92 8.11
C GLU A 95 -23.06 49.11 8.34
N ILE A 96 -22.92 47.80 8.55
CA ILE A 96 -24.05 46.93 8.87
C ILE A 96 -24.25 46.92 10.38
N ILE A 97 -25.40 47.38 10.85
CA ILE A 97 -25.82 47.30 12.26
C ILE A 97 -26.24 45.86 12.59
N GLY A 98 -26.97 45.21 11.67
CA GLY A 98 -27.31 43.80 11.80
C GLY A 98 -28.34 43.33 10.77
N VAL A 99 -28.56 42.02 10.73
CA VAL A 99 -29.38 41.36 9.71
C VAL A 99 -30.41 40.44 10.35
N CYS A 100 -31.58 40.34 9.74
CA CYS A 100 -32.54 39.26 9.99
C CYS A 100 -33.07 38.71 8.66
N GLN A 101 -33.64 37.51 8.70
CA GLN A 101 -34.15 36.81 7.52
C GLN A 101 -35.55 36.25 7.79
N VAL A 102 -36.40 36.26 6.76
CA VAL A 102 -37.72 35.62 6.74
C VAL A 102 -37.87 34.84 5.44
N GLY A 103 -38.41 33.62 5.54
CA GLY A 103 -38.53 32.67 4.44
C GLY A 103 -38.77 31.27 4.98
N ASN A 104 -39.07 30.31 4.10
CA ASN A 104 -39.34 28.93 4.50
C ASN A 104 -38.16 28.29 5.26
N GLU A 105 -36.93 28.62 4.86
CA GLU A 105 -35.70 28.09 5.50
C GLU A 105 -35.11 28.98 6.59
N ALA A 106 -35.78 30.08 6.96
CA ALA A 106 -35.31 30.93 8.05
C ALA A 106 -35.40 30.23 9.42
N GLU A 107 -34.66 30.74 10.41
CA GLU A 107 -34.69 30.21 11.78
C GLU A 107 -35.82 30.82 12.61
N ARG A 108 -36.46 29.96 13.43
CA ARG A 108 -37.42 30.33 14.49
C ARG A 108 -38.49 31.31 13.97
N LEU A 109 -38.56 32.50 14.56
CA LEU A 109 -39.50 33.58 14.26
C LEU A 109 -39.49 34.01 12.78
N GLY A 110 -38.36 33.85 12.08
CA GLY A 110 -38.25 34.16 10.66
C GLY A 110 -39.16 33.29 9.79
N ARG A 111 -39.21 32.00 10.11
CA ARG A 111 -40.06 31.00 9.46
C ARG A 111 -41.51 31.16 9.90
N ASP A 112 -41.74 31.35 11.19
CA ASP A 112 -43.10 31.48 11.74
C ASP A 112 -43.82 32.70 11.14
N HIS A 113 -43.13 33.85 11.05
CA HIS A 113 -43.68 35.06 10.42
C HIS A 113 -44.00 34.84 8.93
N TRP A 114 -43.14 34.12 8.21
CA TRP A 114 -43.35 33.81 6.80
C TRP A 114 -44.54 32.86 6.59
N SER A 115 -44.61 31.78 7.39
CA SER A 115 -45.70 30.80 7.37
C SER A 115 -47.04 31.42 7.74
N GLU A 116 -47.07 32.29 8.75
CA GLU A 116 -48.29 33.01 9.16
C GLU A 116 -48.76 33.96 8.05
N MET A 117 -47.84 34.69 7.39
CA MET A 117 -48.19 35.53 6.23
C MET A 117 -48.82 34.70 5.10
N LEU A 118 -48.30 33.52 4.81
CA LEU A 118 -48.86 32.63 3.78
C LEU A 118 -50.22 32.05 4.19
N SER A 119 -50.40 31.75 5.48
CA SER A 119 -51.64 31.22 6.04
C SER A 119 -52.79 32.24 6.05
N TYR A 120 -52.46 33.53 6.16
CA TYR A 120 -53.42 34.64 6.16
C TYR A 120 -53.15 35.60 4.99
N PRO A 121 -53.37 35.18 3.73
CA PRO A 121 -53.09 36.02 2.57
C PRO A 121 -53.89 37.33 2.64
N ARG A 122 -53.33 38.41 2.08
CA ARG A 122 -53.89 39.79 2.10
C ARG A 122 -53.94 40.47 3.47
N LYS A 123 -53.68 39.77 4.58
CA LYS A 123 -53.58 40.37 5.91
C LYS A 123 -52.12 40.74 6.20
N PRO A 124 -51.82 42.00 6.57
CA PRO A 124 -50.49 42.34 7.04
C PRO A 124 -50.24 41.69 8.41
N ILE A 125 -49.29 40.77 8.45
CA ILE A 125 -48.81 40.12 9.68
C ILE A 125 -47.58 40.89 10.15
N ALA A 126 -47.51 41.29 11.41
CA ALA A 126 -46.43 42.13 11.92
C ALA A 126 -45.71 41.50 13.12
N HIS A 127 -44.39 41.38 13.03
CA HIS A 127 -43.58 40.80 14.10
C HIS A 127 -42.32 41.62 14.41
N TRP A 128 -41.82 41.44 15.64
CA TRP A 128 -40.49 41.88 16.03
C TRP A 128 -39.45 40.82 15.66
N HIS A 129 -38.31 41.29 15.15
CA HIS A 129 -37.17 40.45 14.80
C HIS A 129 -35.92 41.04 15.43
N SER A 130 -35.11 40.19 16.07
CA SER A 130 -33.79 40.56 16.58
C SER A 130 -32.79 40.61 15.43
N LEU A 131 -31.89 41.59 15.45
CA LEU A 131 -30.82 41.70 14.47
C LEU A 131 -29.61 40.88 14.93
N VAL A 132 -29.00 40.14 14.01
CA VAL A 132 -27.80 39.35 14.26
C VAL A 132 -26.61 39.99 13.53
N GLU A 133 -25.42 39.97 14.13
CA GLU A 133 -24.19 40.43 13.49
C GLU A 133 -23.82 39.53 12.30
N GLN A 134 -23.37 40.14 11.20
CA GLN A 134 -23.17 39.44 9.92
C GLN A 134 -22.11 38.31 9.98
N GLY A 135 -21.11 38.43 10.86
CA GLY A 135 -20.08 37.40 11.05
C GLY A 135 -20.62 36.10 11.65
N LEU A 136 -21.60 36.21 12.55
CA LEU A 136 -22.18 35.06 13.23
C LEU A 136 -23.05 34.21 12.27
N GLN A 137 -23.77 34.84 11.34
CA GLN A 137 -24.57 34.13 10.32
C GLN A 137 -23.72 33.25 9.39
N LYS A 138 -22.54 33.74 8.96
CA LYS A 138 -21.64 32.95 8.11
C LYS A 138 -21.08 31.73 8.84
N CYS A 139 -20.77 31.87 10.13
CA CYS A 139 -20.26 30.79 10.95
C CYS A 139 -21.33 29.70 11.16
N THR A 140 -22.57 30.09 11.42
CA THR A 140 -23.70 29.15 11.58
C THR A 140 -23.97 28.37 10.29
N GLN A 141 -23.88 29.02 9.13
CA GLN A 141 -24.11 28.36 7.83
C GLN A 141 -23.01 27.34 7.49
N ALA A 142 -21.74 27.71 7.65
CA ALA A 142 -20.62 26.79 7.41
C ALA A 142 -20.65 25.57 8.36
N THR A 143 -21.06 25.78 9.61
CA THR A 143 -21.21 24.69 10.59
C THR A 143 -22.34 23.73 10.18
N ARG A 144 -23.42 24.25 9.58
CA ARG A 144 -24.56 23.43 9.14
C ARG A 144 -24.21 22.56 7.94
N GLU A 145 -23.55 23.13 6.93
CA GLU A 145 -23.07 22.39 5.75
C GLU A 145 -22.16 21.22 6.18
N TYR A 146 -21.21 21.50 7.10
CA TYR A 146 -20.33 20.46 7.65
C TYR A 146 -21.09 19.32 8.37
N ILE A 147 -22.14 19.64 9.13
CA ILE A 147 -22.93 18.64 9.85
C ILE A 147 -23.71 17.74 8.88
N GLU A 148 -24.25 18.29 7.80
CA GLU A 148 -24.98 17.53 6.78
C GLU A 148 -24.04 16.57 6.03
N ASP A 149 -22.85 17.05 5.60
CA ASP A 149 -21.82 16.22 4.99
C ASP A 149 -21.40 15.06 5.90
N PHE A 150 -21.21 15.34 7.20
CA PHE A 150 -20.83 14.32 8.17
C PHE A 150 -21.92 13.26 8.36
N ARG A 151 -23.20 13.65 8.34
CA ARG A 151 -24.33 12.71 8.45
C ARG A 151 -24.38 11.79 7.23
N GLU A 152 -24.17 12.31 6.03
CA GLU A 152 -24.16 11.51 4.81
C GLU A 152 -22.98 10.51 4.80
N PHE A 153 -21.80 10.98 5.21
CA PHE A 153 -20.63 10.11 5.39
C PHE A 153 -20.91 8.96 6.38
N SER A 154 -21.48 9.26 7.54
CA SER A 154 -21.83 8.27 8.58
C SER A 154 -22.80 7.20 8.06
N LYS A 155 -23.81 7.60 7.28
CA LYS A 155 -24.76 6.69 6.64
C LYS A 155 -24.07 5.75 5.66
N ASN A 156 -23.16 6.27 4.83
CA ASN A 156 -22.41 5.46 3.85
C ASN A 156 -21.50 4.44 4.53
N ILE A 157 -20.78 4.84 5.59
CA ILE A 157 -19.93 3.93 6.37
C ILE A 157 -20.76 2.82 7.03
N SER A 158 -21.93 3.16 7.58
CA SER A 158 -22.82 2.18 8.21
C SER A 158 -23.30 1.11 7.21
N VAL A 159 -23.62 1.51 5.98
CA VAL A 159 -23.98 0.57 4.91
C VAL A 159 -22.80 -0.32 4.51
N MET A 160 -21.60 0.24 4.38
CA MET A 160 -20.39 -0.55 4.08
C MET A 160 -20.08 -1.56 5.20
N LEU A 161 -20.21 -1.14 6.47
CA LEU A 161 -20.01 -2.03 7.62
C LEU A 161 -21.03 -3.18 7.62
N GLY A 162 -22.31 -2.90 7.32
CA GLY A 162 -23.33 -3.94 7.18
C GLY A 162 -23.00 -4.96 6.08
N ARG A 163 -22.50 -4.49 4.92
CA ARG A 163 -22.03 -5.39 3.85
C ARG A 163 -20.84 -6.23 4.29
N CYS A 164 -19.87 -5.64 4.98
CA CYS A 164 -18.70 -6.34 5.52
C CYS A 164 -19.08 -7.43 6.53
N GLN A 165 -20.06 -7.14 7.40
CA GLN A 165 -20.62 -8.13 8.34
C GLN A 165 -21.31 -9.29 7.61
N THR A 166 -22.04 -8.99 6.54
CA THR A 166 -22.71 -10.01 5.72
C THR A 166 -21.69 -10.93 5.05
N TYR A 167 -20.67 -10.37 4.38
CA TYR A 167 -19.58 -11.17 3.78
C TYR A 167 -18.81 -11.99 4.82
N THR A 168 -18.58 -11.45 6.01
CA THR A 168 -17.94 -12.19 7.11
C THR A 168 -18.80 -13.37 7.55
N SER A 169 -20.12 -13.22 7.60
CA SER A 169 -21.06 -14.30 7.92
C SER A 169 -21.08 -15.40 6.84
N GLU A 170 -21.14 -15.00 5.57
CA GLU A 170 -21.09 -15.92 4.43
C GLU A 170 -19.78 -16.70 4.40
N TYR A 171 -18.65 -16.02 4.63
CA TYR A 171 -17.34 -16.65 4.68
C TYR A 171 -17.22 -17.63 5.86
N LYS A 172 -17.71 -17.25 7.05
CA LYS A 172 -17.77 -18.15 8.21
C LYS A 172 -18.61 -19.39 7.92
N SER A 173 -19.76 -19.23 7.25
CA SER A 173 -20.62 -20.35 6.86
C SER A 173 -19.95 -21.26 5.82
N ALA A 174 -19.28 -20.69 4.82
CA ALA A 174 -18.55 -21.45 3.81
C ALA A 174 -17.39 -22.25 4.43
N VAL A 175 -16.62 -21.63 5.34
CA VAL A 175 -15.55 -22.30 6.10
C VAL A 175 -16.11 -23.41 6.98
N HIS A 176 -17.22 -23.19 7.69
CA HIS A 176 -17.85 -24.22 8.52
C HIS A 176 -18.33 -25.42 7.67
N ASN A 177 -18.95 -25.17 6.52
CA ASN A 177 -19.34 -26.23 5.59
C ASN A 177 -18.11 -26.99 5.03
N LEU A 178 -17.02 -26.28 4.77
CA LEU A 178 -15.77 -26.91 4.33
C LEU A 178 -15.18 -27.80 5.44
N VAL A 179 -15.18 -27.35 6.69
CA VAL A 179 -14.75 -28.14 7.86
C VAL A 179 -15.56 -29.43 7.95
N LEU A 180 -16.90 -29.37 7.83
CA LEU A 180 -17.74 -30.57 7.84
C LEU A 180 -17.43 -31.54 6.69
N ARG A 181 -17.10 -31.02 5.50
CA ARG A 181 -16.69 -31.84 4.36
C ARG A 181 -15.32 -32.48 4.57
N VAL A 182 -14.39 -31.75 5.19
CA VAL A 182 -13.06 -32.26 5.57
C VAL A 182 -13.20 -33.33 6.63
N GLU A 183 -14.01 -33.14 7.67
CA GLU A 183 -14.28 -34.16 8.70
C GLU A 183 -14.98 -35.40 8.13
N ARG A 184 -15.81 -35.24 7.09
CA ARG A 184 -16.40 -36.37 6.37
C ARG A 184 -15.34 -37.11 5.55
N ALA A 185 -14.53 -36.39 4.78
CA ALA A 185 -13.45 -36.98 4.00
C ALA A 185 -12.42 -37.67 4.89
N GLN A 186 -12.10 -37.10 6.06
CA GLN A 186 -11.23 -37.71 7.06
C GLN A 186 -11.81 -39.03 7.55
N ARG A 187 -13.11 -39.09 7.88
CA ARG A 187 -13.75 -40.35 8.26
C ARG A 187 -13.75 -41.39 7.14
N GLU A 188 -13.88 -40.96 5.88
CA GLU A 188 -13.76 -41.84 4.73
C GLU A 188 -12.31 -42.35 4.57
N ILE A 189 -11.31 -41.49 4.79
CA ILE A 189 -9.89 -41.87 4.83
C ILE A 189 -9.63 -42.85 5.97
N ASP A 190 -10.05 -42.54 7.20
CA ASP A 190 -9.87 -43.40 8.38
C ASP A 190 -10.54 -44.77 8.17
N TYR A 191 -11.70 -44.81 7.50
CA TYR A 191 -12.37 -46.06 7.14
C TYR A 191 -11.60 -46.85 6.06
N LEU A 192 -11.06 -46.16 5.06
CA LEU A 192 -10.21 -46.78 4.03
C LEU A 192 -8.88 -47.27 4.62
N GLU A 193 -8.29 -46.55 5.57
CA GLU A 193 -7.10 -46.96 6.30
C GLU A 193 -7.39 -48.16 7.20
N TYR A 194 -8.53 -48.18 7.88
CA TYR A 194 -8.99 -49.35 8.63
C TYR A 194 -9.20 -50.57 7.73
N LEU A 195 -9.80 -50.38 6.55
CA LEU A 195 -9.93 -51.45 5.56
C LEU A 195 -8.58 -51.90 5.02
N ARG A 196 -7.64 -50.98 4.78
CA ARG A 196 -6.26 -51.31 4.42
C ARG A 196 -5.58 -52.11 5.52
N GLU A 197 -5.71 -51.72 6.78
CA GLU A 197 -5.18 -52.46 7.93
C GLU A 197 -5.83 -53.85 8.07
N ALA A 198 -7.10 -54.00 7.70
CA ALA A 198 -7.79 -55.28 7.65
C ALA A 198 -7.35 -56.16 6.45
N GLU A 199 -7.05 -55.58 5.28
CA GLU A 199 -6.45 -56.27 4.13
C GLU A 199 -4.97 -56.64 4.37
N VAL A 200 -4.25 -55.84 5.17
CA VAL A 200 -2.86 -56.05 5.61
C VAL A 200 -2.70 -57.32 6.47
N CYS A 201 -3.77 -57.91 6.98
CA CYS A 201 -3.70 -59.26 7.56
C CYS A 201 -3.48 -60.39 6.54
N THR A 202 -3.38 -60.09 5.23
CA THR A 202 -3.16 -61.12 4.19
C THR A 202 -2.23 -60.73 3.04
N GLU A 203 -1.35 -59.71 3.15
CA GLU A 203 -0.41 -59.38 2.06
C GLU A 203 1.04 -59.17 2.52
N SER A 204 1.98 -59.73 1.76
CA SER A 204 3.41 -59.86 2.09
C SER A 204 4.20 -58.54 1.99
N GLU A 205 5.31 -58.46 2.73
CA GLU A 205 6.25 -57.32 2.80
C GLU A 205 6.75 -56.81 1.43
N ASP A 206 6.72 -57.64 0.40
CA ASP A 206 7.12 -57.29 -0.98
C ASP A 206 6.22 -56.22 -1.62
N LYS A 207 4.91 -56.21 -1.33
CA LYS A 207 3.99 -55.22 -1.92
C LYS A 207 4.23 -53.80 -1.39
N MET A 208 4.55 -53.68 -0.10
CA MET A 208 4.85 -52.39 0.54
C MET A 208 6.18 -51.77 0.03
N LEU A 209 7.16 -52.61 -0.28
CA LEU A 209 8.41 -52.16 -0.91
C LEU A 209 8.15 -51.66 -2.34
N THR A 210 7.29 -52.35 -3.07
CA THR A 210 6.95 -52.04 -4.46
C THR A 210 6.16 -50.71 -4.56
N GLU A 211 5.20 -50.47 -3.67
CA GLU A 211 4.46 -49.19 -3.63
C GLU A 211 5.36 -47.99 -3.28
N LYS A 212 6.29 -48.17 -2.32
CA LYS A 212 7.30 -47.14 -2.01
C LYS A 212 8.23 -46.85 -3.19
N GLN A 213 8.62 -47.88 -3.95
CA GLN A 213 9.42 -47.73 -5.15
C GLN A 213 8.65 -47.00 -6.26
N VAL A 214 7.36 -47.29 -6.43
CA VAL A 214 6.49 -46.60 -7.40
C VAL A 214 6.32 -45.12 -7.04
N GLN A 215 6.03 -44.80 -5.78
CA GLN A 215 5.92 -43.40 -5.33
C GLN A 215 7.26 -42.64 -5.48
N GLY A 216 8.38 -43.27 -5.14
CA GLY A 216 9.70 -42.69 -5.35
C GLY A 216 10.00 -42.41 -6.83
N ALA A 217 9.65 -43.34 -7.73
CA ALA A 217 9.84 -43.18 -9.16
C ALA A 217 8.91 -42.10 -9.76
N GLU A 218 7.68 -41.98 -9.28
CA GLU A 218 6.75 -40.90 -9.68
C GLU A 218 7.26 -39.53 -9.25
N GLU A 219 7.78 -39.40 -8.02
CA GLU A 219 8.36 -38.14 -7.53
C GLU A 219 9.63 -37.78 -8.31
N GLU A 220 10.51 -38.74 -8.59
CA GLU A 220 11.69 -38.52 -9.42
C GLU A 220 11.30 -38.03 -10.83
N LYS A 221 10.28 -38.63 -11.43
CA LYS A 221 9.74 -38.20 -12.73
C LYS A 221 9.18 -36.79 -12.66
N ARG A 222 8.54 -36.42 -11.55
CA ARG A 222 8.02 -35.07 -11.30
C ARG A 222 9.15 -34.05 -11.19
N ILE A 223 10.18 -34.32 -10.39
CA ILE A 223 11.37 -33.45 -10.23
C ILE A 223 12.09 -33.28 -11.56
N ARG A 224 12.31 -34.37 -12.32
CA ARG A 224 12.91 -34.31 -13.67
C ARG A 224 12.10 -33.44 -14.62
N THR A 225 10.78 -33.47 -14.55
CA THR A 225 9.90 -32.61 -15.35
C THR A 225 10.02 -31.14 -14.94
N LEU A 226 10.10 -30.89 -13.62
CA LEU A 226 10.22 -29.57 -13.00
C LEU A 226 11.56 -28.89 -13.31
N LEU A 227 12.63 -29.67 -13.43
CA LEU A 227 14.01 -29.23 -13.68
C LEU A 227 14.48 -29.58 -15.11
N ASN A 228 13.55 -29.79 -16.04
CA ASN A 228 13.85 -30.12 -17.44
C ASN A 228 14.33 -28.90 -18.26
N ALA A 229 15.18 -28.04 -17.69
CA ALA A 229 15.68 -26.87 -18.41
C ALA A 229 16.93 -27.21 -19.24
N SER A 230 17.15 -26.40 -20.27
CA SER A 230 18.21 -26.49 -21.28
C SER A 230 19.65 -26.31 -20.73
N CYS A 231 19.90 -26.39 -19.41
CA CYS A 231 21.24 -26.20 -18.85
C CYS A 231 21.86 -27.47 -18.24
N ASP A 232 22.89 -27.96 -18.92
CA ASP A 232 23.71 -29.08 -18.47
C ASP A 232 25.08 -28.60 -17.93
N ASN A 233 25.23 -27.41 -17.35
CA ASN A 233 26.55 -26.95 -16.89
C ASN A 233 26.76 -27.21 -15.39
N MET A 234 27.99 -27.54 -15.02
CA MET A 234 28.49 -27.58 -13.64
C MET A 234 29.70 -26.66 -13.49
N LEU A 235 29.87 -26.08 -12.31
CA LEU A 235 31.01 -25.23 -11.99
C LEU A 235 32.29 -26.05 -11.88
N MET A 236 33.35 -25.61 -12.57
CA MET A 236 34.70 -26.15 -12.46
C MET A 236 35.66 -25.27 -11.66
N GLY A 237 35.43 -23.96 -11.65
CA GLY A 237 36.31 -23.03 -10.95
C GLY A 237 36.04 -21.58 -11.29
N ILE A 238 36.85 -20.70 -10.70
CA ILE A 238 36.79 -19.26 -10.91
C ILE A 238 37.94 -18.88 -11.85
N LYS A 239 37.61 -18.50 -13.08
CA LYS A 239 38.57 -18.12 -14.13
C LYS A 239 39.27 -16.79 -13.83
N SER A 240 38.53 -15.79 -13.37
CA SER A 240 39.08 -14.46 -13.09
C SER A 240 38.17 -13.63 -12.19
N LEU A 241 38.75 -12.58 -11.60
CA LEU A 241 38.12 -11.62 -10.70
C LEU A 241 38.22 -10.21 -11.31
N LYS A 242 37.16 -9.41 -11.20
CA LYS A 242 37.20 -7.95 -11.47
C LYS A 242 36.46 -7.18 -10.37
N ILE A 243 37.14 -6.27 -9.69
CA ILE A 243 36.48 -5.27 -8.83
C ILE A 243 35.95 -4.16 -9.76
N VAL A 244 34.66 -3.86 -9.67
CA VAL A 244 33.99 -2.87 -10.54
C VAL A 244 33.63 -1.59 -9.80
N LYS A 245 33.42 -1.65 -8.49
CA LYS A 245 33.17 -0.46 -7.66
C LYS A 245 33.64 -0.72 -6.23
N LYS A 246 33.90 0.36 -5.50
CA LYS A 246 34.14 0.35 -4.07
C LYS A 246 33.20 1.36 -3.40
N THR A 247 32.42 0.88 -2.43
CA THR A 247 31.50 1.68 -1.61
C THR A 247 32.08 1.87 -0.21
N MET A 248 31.59 2.88 0.52
CA MET A 248 31.94 3.04 1.93
C MET A 248 31.28 1.97 2.81
N ASP A 249 30.06 1.58 2.47
CA ASP A 249 29.31 0.55 3.18
C ASP A 249 29.92 -0.83 2.96
N THR A 250 30.03 -1.61 4.05
CA THR A 250 30.72 -2.90 4.03
C THR A 250 29.82 -4.06 3.59
N ASP A 251 28.51 -3.94 3.76
CA ASP A 251 27.50 -4.93 3.42
C ASP A 251 26.42 -4.38 2.47
N GLY A 252 25.84 -5.28 1.69
CA GLY A 252 24.80 -4.97 0.72
C GLY A 252 24.70 -6.04 -0.36
N SER A 253 23.89 -5.75 -1.37
CA SER A 253 23.75 -6.57 -2.56
C SER A 253 23.74 -5.69 -3.82
N TRP A 254 24.21 -6.26 -4.93
CA TRP A 254 24.21 -5.57 -6.21
C TRP A 254 24.07 -6.56 -7.34
N MET A 255 23.25 -6.24 -8.34
CA MET A 255 22.87 -7.22 -9.34
C MET A 255 22.36 -6.55 -10.62
N LYS A 256 22.20 -7.37 -11.64
CA LYS A 256 21.38 -7.06 -12.81
C LYS A 256 20.11 -7.91 -12.74
N ASP A 257 19.12 -7.57 -13.56
CA ASP A 257 17.97 -8.46 -13.75
C ASP A 257 18.47 -9.81 -14.29
N ALA A 258 18.04 -10.91 -13.66
CA ALA A 258 18.47 -12.26 -14.02
C ALA A 258 17.99 -12.69 -15.41
N VAL A 259 16.87 -12.12 -15.89
CA VAL A 259 16.22 -12.56 -17.14
C VAL A 259 16.17 -11.44 -18.18
N ARG A 260 15.77 -10.23 -17.79
CA ARG A 260 15.51 -9.13 -18.74
C ARG A 260 16.79 -8.66 -19.43
N ASP A 261 16.69 -8.35 -20.73
CA ASP A 261 17.78 -7.68 -21.47
C ASP A 261 17.85 -6.20 -21.15
N SER A 262 18.37 -5.92 -19.96
CA SER A 262 18.55 -4.57 -19.46
C SER A 262 20.02 -4.34 -19.15
N PRO A 263 20.62 -3.25 -19.63
CA PRO A 263 21.98 -2.88 -19.24
C PRO A 263 22.05 -2.40 -17.78
N LYS A 264 20.89 -2.15 -17.15
CA LYS A 264 20.80 -1.54 -15.82
C LYS A 264 21.45 -2.40 -14.73
N VAL A 265 22.05 -1.72 -13.77
CA VAL A 265 22.64 -2.31 -12.56
C VAL A 265 21.92 -1.73 -11.35
N TYR A 266 21.64 -2.57 -10.38
CA TYR A 266 20.94 -2.21 -9.15
C TYR A 266 21.88 -2.40 -7.96
N LEU A 267 21.91 -1.41 -7.07
CA LEU A 267 22.72 -1.40 -5.86
C LEU A 267 21.81 -1.19 -4.65
N LEU A 268 21.87 -2.11 -3.69
CA LEU A 268 21.10 -2.13 -2.46
C LEU A 268 22.08 -2.13 -1.30
N ILE A 269 22.17 -0.98 -0.63
CA ILE A 269 23.18 -0.75 0.42
C ILE A 269 22.62 -1.20 1.77
N GLY A 270 23.41 -2.00 2.49
CA GLY A 270 23.13 -2.46 3.83
C GLY A 270 22.10 -3.59 3.92
N SER A 271 22.16 -4.28 5.06
CA SER A 271 21.27 -5.40 5.40
C SER A 271 19.87 -4.98 5.90
N ARG A 272 19.64 -3.70 6.19
CA ARG A 272 18.33 -3.17 6.63
C ARG A 272 18.10 -1.78 6.03
N ASN A 273 17.44 -1.73 4.88
CA ASN A 273 17.21 -0.48 4.16
C ASN A 273 15.99 -0.63 3.23
N ASN A 274 15.58 0.45 2.58
CA ASN A 274 14.47 0.48 1.62
C ASN A 274 14.82 1.26 0.34
N THR A 275 16.10 1.56 0.09
CA THR A 275 16.54 2.42 -1.01
C THR A 275 17.34 1.65 -2.06
N VAL A 276 16.77 1.46 -3.25
CA VAL A 276 17.43 0.86 -4.40
C VAL A 276 18.03 1.95 -5.29
N TRP A 277 19.31 1.83 -5.64
CA TRP A 277 19.97 2.71 -6.59
C TRP A 277 20.06 2.02 -7.96
N GLU A 278 19.42 2.63 -8.96
CA GLU A 278 19.40 2.14 -10.35
C GLU A 278 20.41 2.93 -11.20
N PHE A 279 21.38 2.21 -11.78
CA PHE A 279 22.36 2.74 -12.72
C PHE A 279 22.00 2.35 -14.15
N ALA A 280 22.22 3.25 -15.11
CA ALA A 280 21.86 3.02 -16.50
C ALA A 280 22.65 1.88 -17.18
N SER A 281 23.90 1.65 -16.76
CA SER A 281 24.77 0.61 -17.30
C SER A 281 25.87 0.22 -16.31
N ILE A 282 26.55 -0.91 -16.55
CA ILE A 282 27.76 -1.28 -15.81
C ILE A 282 28.87 -0.22 -15.94
N ARG A 283 28.95 0.46 -17.08
CA ARG A 283 29.91 1.56 -17.28
C ARG A 283 29.61 2.74 -16.36
N ALA A 284 28.34 3.16 -16.32
CA ALA A 284 27.89 4.21 -15.42
C ALA A 284 28.00 3.81 -13.94
N PHE A 285 28.01 2.51 -13.62
CA PHE A 285 28.26 2.03 -12.26
C PHE A 285 29.73 2.16 -11.85
N MET A 286 30.66 1.87 -12.78
CA MET A 286 32.12 1.91 -12.53
C MET A 286 32.68 3.34 -12.43
N GLU A 287 32.13 4.29 -13.18
CA GLU A 287 32.58 5.68 -13.18
C GLU A 287 32.04 6.43 -11.94
N ASP A 288 32.84 7.29 -11.30
CA ASP A 288 32.39 8.12 -10.16
C ASP A 288 31.80 9.48 -10.59
N SER A 289 32.08 9.93 -11.82
CA SER A 289 31.58 11.18 -12.41
C SER A 289 30.39 10.92 -13.37
N THR A 290 29.21 10.61 -12.83
CA THR A 290 28.14 10.00 -13.65
C THR A 290 27.11 10.99 -14.19
N LYS A 291 27.20 11.26 -15.50
CA LYS A 291 26.02 11.61 -16.31
C LYS A 291 25.62 10.36 -17.12
N PRO A 292 24.39 9.83 -17.00
CA PRO A 292 23.33 10.25 -16.07
C PRO A 292 23.59 9.76 -14.63
N ALA A 293 23.14 10.53 -13.66
CA ALA A 293 23.22 10.18 -12.24
C ALA A 293 22.36 8.93 -11.94
N PRO A 294 22.71 8.13 -10.92
CA PRO A 294 21.90 6.98 -10.53
C PRO A 294 20.52 7.41 -10.05
N ARG A 295 19.50 6.66 -10.45
CA ARG A 295 18.11 6.91 -10.03
C ARG A 295 17.88 6.27 -8.66
N LYS A 296 17.51 7.09 -7.69
CA LYS A 296 17.11 6.65 -6.35
C LYS A 296 15.65 6.17 -6.36
N LEU A 297 15.41 4.94 -5.92
CA LEU A 297 14.08 4.34 -5.75
C LEU A 297 13.88 4.01 -4.27
N ILE A 298 12.87 4.62 -3.65
CA ILE A 298 12.49 4.35 -2.25
C ILE A 298 11.31 3.39 -2.27
N LEU A 299 11.48 2.24 -1.64
CA LEU A 299 10.46 1.20 -1.52
C LEU A 299 9.51 1.53 -0.34
N THR A 300 8.28 1.05 -0.43
CA THR A 300 7.29 1.17 0.67
C THR A 300 7.61 0.27 1.86
N HIS A 301 8.48 -0.73 1.68
CA HIS A 301 8.89 -1.69 2.69
C HIS A 301 10.41 -1.80 2.71
N SER A 302 10.96 -1.99 3.90
CA SER A 302 12.38 -2.27 4.09
C SER A 302 12.67 -3.76 3.94
N TRP A 303 13.87 -4.09 3.48
CA TRP A 303 14.36 -5.47 3.45
C TRP A 303 15.16 -5.84 4.68
N GLN A 304 15.34 -7.14 4.87
CA GLN A 304 16.21 -7.76 5.86
C GLN A 304 17.23 -8.67 5.15
N GLY A 305 18.51 -8.51 5.50
CA GLY A 305 19.62 -9.24 4.91
C GLY A 305 20.06 -8.72 3.54
N THR A 306 20.83 -9.53 2.83
CA THR A 306 21.48 -9.20 1.54
C THR A 306 21.08 -10.16 0.41
N GLY A 307 20.04 -10.96 0.64
CA GLY A 307 19.55 -11.99 -0.28
C GLY A 307 18.45 -11.53 -1.23
N GLN A 308 18.51 -10.29 -1.71
CA GLN A 308 17.53 -9.77 -2.67
C GLN A 308 17.85 -10.21 -4.09
N VAL A 309 16.85 -10.46 -4.92
CA VAL A 309 17.05 -10.79 -6.34
C VAL A 309 16.13 -9.97 -7.24
N ILE A 310 16.62 -9.59 -8.41
CA ILE A 310 15.80 -8.94 -9.44
C ILE A 310 15.55 -9.94 -10.56
N TYR A 311 14.27 -10.25 -10.78
CA TYR A 311 13.84 -11.26 -11.74
C TYR A 311 12.64 -10.73 -12.53
N LYS A 312 12.75 -10.66 -13.87
CA LYS A 312 11.69 -10.19 -14.79
C LYS A 312 11.14 -8.79 -14.43
N GLY A 313 11.98 -7.87 -13.97
CA GLY A 313 11.61 -6.50 -13.60
C GLY A 313 11.02 -6.33 -12.20
N PHE A 314 10.94 -7.42 -11.43
CA PHE A 314 10.49 -7.43 -10.04
C PHE A 314 11.68 -7.58 -9.11
N LEU A 315 11.65 -6.85 -8.00
CA LEU A 315 12.55 -7.07 -6.88
C LEU A 315 11.87 -7.99 -5.88
N PHE A 316 12.51 -9.11 -5.58
CA PHE A 316 12.09 -10.03 -4.53
C PHE A 316 13.02 -9.87 -3.33
N PHE A 317 12.47 -9.75 -2.13
CA PHE A 317 13.25 -9.58 -0.90
C PHE A 317 12.50 -10.05 0.35
N HIS A 318 13.26 -10.44 1.38
CA HIS A 318 12.73 -10.73 2.72
C HIS A 318 12.35 -9.42 3.43
N SER A 319 11.09 -9.32 3.85
CA SER A 319 10.50 -8.15 4.50
C SER A 319 11.03 -7.95 5.92
N GLN A 320 11.48 -6.73 6.22
CA GLN A 320 11.96 -6.37 7.55
C GLN A 320 10.85 -6.48 8.60
N GLY A 321 11.19 -7.05 9.76
CA GLY A 321 10.26 -7.19 10.88
C GLY A 321 9.35 -8.42 10.77
N THR A 322 9.53 -9.25 9.74
CA THR A 322 8.83 -10.52 9.58
C THR A 322 9.81 -11.68 9.70
N PRO A 323 9.37 -12.86 10.19
CA PRO A 323 10.22 -14.04 10.19
C PRO A 323 10.48 -14.51 8.76
N ASN A 324 9.45 -14.64 7.92
CA ASN A 324 9.51 -15.42 6.68
C ASN A 324 8.72 -14.81 5.50
N GLU A 325 8.39 -13.51 5.53
CA GLU A 325 7.64 -12.87 4.44
C GLU A 325 8.57 -12.46 3.29
N ILE A 326 8.29 -12.94 2.09
CA ILE A 326 8.94 -12.50 0.85
C ILE A 326 7.99 -11.57 0.09
N ILE A 327 8.49 -10.40 -0.30
CA ILE A 327 7.75 -9.39 -1.04
C ILE A 327 8.18 -9.42 -2.52
N LYS A 328 7.20 -9.46 -3.44
CA LYS A 328 7.38 -9.19 -4.87
C LYS A 328 7.04 -7.74 -5.15
N TYR A 329 8.06 -6.94 -5.45
CA TYR A 329 7.93 -5.50 -5.67
C TYR A 329 8.14 -5.13 -7.13
N ASN A 330 7.18 -4.42 -7.72
CA ASN A 330 7.27 -3.95 -9.09
C ASN A 330 8.11 -2.67 -9.14
N LEU A 331 9.34 -2.73 -9.65
CA LEU A 331 10.26 -1.59 -9.70
C LEU A 331 9.78 -0.46 -10.62
N GLN A 332 8.97 -0.78 -11.63
CA GLN A 332 8.41 0.20 -12.57
C GLN A 332 7.19 0.91 -11.99
N LYS A 333 6.22 0.16 -11.45
CA LYS A 333 4.99 0.70 -10.84
C LYS A 333 5.23 1.28 -9.44
N ARG A 334 6.33 0.88 -8.79
CA ARG A 334 6.68 1.26 -7.41
C ARG A 334 5.62 0.85 -6.39
N THR A 335 5.14 -0.38 -6.53
CA THR A 335 4.12 -0.98 -5.67
C THR A 335 4.50 -2.41 -5.34
N VAL A 336 4.05 -2.88 -4.17
CA VAL A 336 4.04 -4.31 -3.87
C VAL A 336 2.99 -4.95 -4.78
N GLU A 337 3.40 -5.96 -5.55
CA GLU A 337 2.49 -6.69 -6.43
C GLU A 337 1.92 -7.93 -5.74
N ASP A 338 2.76 -8.62 -4.96
CA ASP A 338 2.34 -9.80 -4.21
C ASP A 338 3.27 -10.09 -3.02
N ARG A 339 2.86 -11.00 -2.13
CA ARG A 339 3.58 -11.41 -0.91
C ARG A 339 3.36 -12.88 -0.64
N MET A 340 4.36 -13.56 -0.09
CA MET A 340 4.20 -14.93 0.40
C MET A 340 4.88 -15.14 1.75
N LEU A 341 4.40 -16.13 2.50
CA LEU A 341 5.04 -16.62 3.72
C LEU A 341 5.75 -17.94 3.42
N LEU A 342 7.07 -17.96 3.57
CA LEU A 342 7.87 -19.14 3.31
C LEU A 342 7.77 -20.14 4.47
N SER A 343 7.25 -21.34 4.22
CA SER A 343 7.07 -22.37 5.24
C SER A 343 8.40 -23.10 5.57
N GLY A 344 8.36 -24.13 6.42
CA GLY A 344 9.54 -25.01 6.60
C GLY A 344 10.66 -24.46 7.49
N GLY A 345 10.35 -23.57 8.43
CA GLY A 345 11.34 -23.06 9.40
C GLY A 345 12.14 -21.85 8.92
N ALA A 346 11.90 -21.38 7.68
CA ALA A 346 12.44 -20.13 7.16
C ALA A 346 12.27 -18.98 8.18
N GLY A 347 13.31 -18.16 8.33
CA GLY A 347 13.25 -17.01 9.24
C GLY A 347 13.55 -17.27 10.71
N ARG A 348 13.60 -18.53 11.15
CA ARG A 348 13.87 -18.87 12.56
C ARG A 348 15.35 -18.76 12.92
N ALA A 349 16.22 -19.06 11.98
CA ALA A 349 17.67 -18.94 12.12
C ALA A 349 18.29 -18.32 10.86
N LEU A 350 19.51 -17.77 10.99
CA LEU A 350 20.26 -17.24 9.85
C LEU A 350 20.55 -18.34 8.84
N ALA A 351 20.40 -18.04 7.56
CA ALA A 351 20.88 -18.91 6.49
C ALA A 351 22.41 -18.97 6.51
N TYR A 352 23.05 -17.81 6.73
CA TYR A 352 24.50 -17.67 6.77
C TYR A 352 24.94 -16.95 8.05
N PRO A 353 25.45 -17.67 9.06
CA PRO A 353 25.96 -17.05 10.28
C PRO A 353 27.11 -16.06 10.04
N ARG A 354 27.86 -16.22 8.94
CA ARG A 354 28.97 -15.32 8.57
C ARG A 354 28.52 -14.06 7.81
N SER A 355 27.28 -14.00 7.34
CA SER A 355 26.63 -12.80 6.78
C SER A 355 25.51 -12.36 7.73
N PRO A 356 25.83 -11.58 8.79
CA PRO A 356 24.91 -11.31 9.87
C PRO A 356 23.74 -10.47 9.36
N SER A 357 22.56 -11.09 9.24
CA SER A 357 21.23 -10.52 8.91
C SER A 357 20.48 -11.26 7.81
N THR A 358 21.10 -12.21 7.11
CA THR A 358 20.47 -12.96 6.02
C THR A 358 19.80 -14.24 6.54
N TYR A 359 18.47 -14.20 6.65
CA TYR A 359 17.64 -15.33 7.06
C TYR A 359 17.14 -16.16 5.86
N ILE A 360 16.86 -15.46 4.75
CA ILE A 360 16.40 -16.02 3.50
C ILE A 360 17.25 -15.39 2.40
N ASP A 361 17.89 -16.22 1.59
CA ASP A 361 18.63 -15.80 0.40
C ASP A 361 17.87 -16.20 -0.86
N LEU A 362 17.47 -15.21 -1.66
CA LEU A 362 16.79 -15.46 -2.92
C LEU A 362 17.82 -15.53 -4.04
N ALA A 363 17.65 -16.53 -4.89
CA ALA A 363 18.56 -16.79 -6.00
C ALA A 363 17.79 -17.02 -7.29
N ALA A 364 18.43 -16.74 -8.42
CA ALA A 364 17.90 -17.02 -9.74
C ALA A 364 18.94 -17.73 -10.61
N ASP A 365 18.49 -18.71 -11.37
CA ASP A 365 19.30 -19.46 -12.32
C ASP A 365 18.49 -19.73 -13.61
N GLU A 366 18.97 -20.65 -14.43
CA GLU A 366 18.30 -21.08 -15.66
C GLU A 366 16.94 -21.76 -15.44
N HIS A 367 16.68 -22.31 -14.24
CA HIS A 367 15.44 -22.99 -13.90
C HIS A 367 14.41 -22.07 -13.25
N GLY A 368 14.79 -20.85 -12.84
CA GLY A 368 13.84 -19.86 -12.32
C GLY A 368 14.26 -19.25 -11.01
N LEU A 369 13.29 -19.09 -10.10
CA LEU A 369 13.44 -18.40 -8.82
C LEU A 369 13.50 -19.41 -7.67
N TRP A 370 14.39 -19.14 -6.71
CA TRP A 370 14.68 -20.02 -5.59
C TRP A 370 14.81 -19.22 -4.30
N ALA A 371 14.54 -19.88 -3.18
CA ALA A 371 14.85 -19.41 -1.84
C ALA A 371 15.72 -20.44 -1.12
N ILE A 372 16.80 -19.96 -0.49
CA ILE A 372 17.68 -20.74 0.37
C ILE A 372 17.48 -20.21 1.79
N HIS A 373 17.16 -21.09 2.73
CA HIS A 373 16.93 -20.72 4.12
C HIS A 373 17.38 -21.82 5.08
N SER A 374 17.40 -21.53 6.37
CA SER A 374 17.64 -22.56 7.39
C SER A 374 16.41 -23.43 7.60
N GLY A 375 16.63 -24.74 7.81
CA GLY A 375 15.61 -25.69 8.20
C GLY A 375 15.25 -25.61 9.70
N PRO A 376 14.24 -26.37 10.16
CA PRO A 376 13.69 -26.26 11.52
C PRO A 376 14.59 -26.86 12.62
N SER A 377 15.67 -27.58 12.28
CA SER A 377 16.55 -28.29 13.23
C SER A 377 17.61 -27.41 13.89
N ILE A 378 18.04 -27.77 15.11
CA ILE A 378 19.02 -27.03 15.95
C ILE A 378 20.42 -26.94 15.32
N HIS A 379 20.84 -27.94 14.54
CA HIS A 379 22.12 -27.93 13.82
C HIS A 379 22.02 -27.34 12.40
N GLY A 380 20.82 -26.88 12.02
CA GLY A 380 20.50 -26.09 10.83
C GLY A 380 21.12 -26.58 9.53
N HIS A 381 20.42 -27.43 8.78
CA HIS A 381 20.73 -27.62 7.37
C HIS A 381 20.10 -26.51 6.51
N LEU A 382 20.70 -26.23 5.35
CA LEU A 382 20.09 -25.37 4.36
C LEU A 382 18.96 -26.13 3.67
N VAL A 383 17.85 -25.43 3.44
CA VAL A 383 16.70 -25.88 2.67
C VAL A 383 16.66 -25.07 1.39
N LEU A 384 16.57 -25.77 0.26
CA LEU A 384 16.41 -25.18 -1.05
C LEU A 384 14.93 -25.24 -1.42
N THR A 385 14.30 -24.12 -1.74
CA THR A 385 12.89 -24.06 -2.12
C THR A 385 12.73 -23.41 -3.48
N LYS A 386 12.07 -24.09 -4.42
CA LYS A 386 11.72 -23.53 -5.73
C LYS A 386 10.40 -22.77 -5.66
N ILE A 387 10.39 -21.57 -6.22
CA ILE A 387 9.26 -20.66 -6.18
C ILE A 387 8.82 -20.34 -7.60
N GLU A 388 7.52 -20.44 -7.85
CA GLU A 388 6.91 -19.94 -9.08
C GLU A 388 6.84 -18.40 -9.03
N PRO A 389 7.64 -17.67 -9.83
CA PRO A 389 7.78 -16.22 -9.72
C PRO A 389 6.49 -15.44 -9.99
N ASP A 390 5.54 -16.00 -10.76
CA ASP A 390 4.31 -15.30 -11.10
C ASP A 390 3.27 -15.35 -9.98
N THR A 391 3.09 -16.52 -9.35
CA THR A 391 2.09 -16.76 -8.29
C THR A 391 2.65 -16.71 -6.87
N LEU A 392 3.97 -16.65 -6.72
CA LEU A 392 4.66 -16.84 -5.43
C LEU A 392 4.28 -18.15 -4.73
N GLY A 393 3.90 -19.18 -5.49
CA GLY A 393 3.67 -20.52 -4.98
C GLY A 393 4.98 -21.26 -4.75
N VAL A 394 5.06 -22.04 -3.66
CA VAL A 394 6.13 -23.03 -3.49
C VAL A 394 5.85 -24.20 -4.42
N GLU A 395 6.76 -24.48 -5.34
CA GLU A 395 6.64 -25.63 -6.23
C GLU A 395 7.16 -26.90 -5.57
N HIS A 396 8.33 -26.81 -4.92
CA HIS A 396 8.95 -27.92 -4.20
C HIS A 396 10.05 -27.41 -3.24
N SER A 397 10.34 -28.14 -2.18
CA SER A 397 11.40 -27.86 -1.20
C SER A 397 12.25 -29.10 -0.94
N TRP A 398 13.57 -28.93 -0.93
CA TRP A 398 14.57 -29.98 -0.67
C TRP A 398 15.35 -29.66 0.59
N ASP A 399 15.40 -30.61 1.52
CA ASP A 399 16.35 -30.59 2.63
C ASP A 399 17.73 -31.00 2.12
N THR A 400 18.71 -30.09 2.24
CA THR A 400 20.07 -30.35 1.73
C THR A 400 20.96 -30.90 2.84
N PRO A 401 22.00 -31.70 2.52
CA PRO A 401 22.99 -32.10 3.51
C PRO A 401 23.90 -30.92 3.93
N CYS A 402 23.84 -29.79 3.22
CA CYS A 402 24.69 -28.64 3.47
C CYS A 402 24.34 -27.96 4.79
N ARG A 403 25.32 -27.85 5.69
CA ARG A 403 25.15 -27.18 6.99
C ARG A 403 25.10 -25.67 6.78
N SER A 404 24.20 -24.99 7.50
CA SER A 404 24.20 -23.52 7.55
C SER A 404 25.35 -23.00 8.42
N GLN A 405 25.82 -23.78 9.38
CA GLN A 405 26.96 -23.42 10.23
C GLN A 405 28.21 -23.16 9.38
N ASP A 406 28.88 -22.04 9.63
CA ASP A 406 30.05 -21.56 8.88
C ASP A 406 29.84 -21.25 7.38
N ALA A 407 28.62 -21.41 6.88
CA ALA A 407 28.24 -20.96 5.55
C ALA A 407 28.30 -19.43 5.50
N GLU A 408 28.86 -18.94 4.40
CA GLU A 408 29.05 -17.53 4.12
C GLU A 408 28.04 -17.00 3.13
N ALA A 409 27.86 -17.73 2.04
CA ALA A 409 26.90 -17.44 0.98
C ALA A 409 26.64 -18.72 0.19
N SER A 410 25.62 -18.72 -0.64
CA SER A 410 25.41 -19.76 -1.63
C SER A 410 24.83 -19.19 -2.91
N PHE A 411 24.89 -19.95 -4.00
CA PHE A 411 24.27 -19.60 -5.26
C PHE A 411 23.80 -20.85 -5.99
N LEU A 412 22.88 -20.67 -6.93
CA LEU A 412 22.46 -21.73 -7.84
C LEU A 412 23.04 -21.53 -9.23
N LEU A 413 23.42 -22.64 -9.87
CA LEU A 413 23.79 -22.69 -11.27
C LEU A 413 23.20 -23.98 -11.85
N CYS A 414 22.33 -23.85 -12.85
CA CYS A 414 21.69 -24.98 -13.53
C CYS A 414 21.07 -26.01 -12.56
N GLY A 415 20.32 -25.54 -11.57
CA GLY A 415 19.58 -26.33 -10.60
C GLY A 415 20.43 -26.88 -9.45
N VAL A 416 21.74 -26.65 -9.48
CA VAL A 416 22.68 -27.14 -8.46
C VAL A 416 23.00 -26.03 -7.48
N LEU A 417 22.82 -26.31 -6.18
CA LEU A 417 23.19 -25.42 -5.09
C LEU A 417 24.69 -25.57 -4.79
N TYR A 418 25.40 -24.44 -4.77
CA TYR A 418 26.81 -24.36 -4.38
C TYR A 418 26.93 -23.50 -3.11
N VAL A 419 27.45 -24.08 -2.03
CA VAL A 419 27.58 -23.39 -0.74
C VAL A 419 29.03 -23.06 -0.46
N VAL A 420 29.29 -21.78 -0.18
CA VAL A 420 30.62 -21.24 0.11
C VAL A 420 30.81 -21.17 1.62
N TYR A 421 31.90 -21.74 2.10
CA TYR A 421 32.28 -21.74 3.51
C TYR A 421 33.56 -20.93 3.73
N SER A 422 33.69 -20.40 4.95
CA SER A 422 34.86 -19.64 5.37
C SER A 422 35.41 -20.14 6.69
N SER A 423 36.70 -20.51 6.68
CA SER A 423 37.43 -20.99 7.86
C SER A 423 37.93 -19.84 8.73
N GLY A 424 37.02 -19.01 9.24
CA GLY A 424 37.32 -18.06 10.33
C GLY A 424 38.40 -17.02 10.04
N GLY A 425 38.33 -16.33 8.89
CA GLY A 425 39.13 -15.12 8.61
C GLY A 425 40.59 -15.33 8.19
N LEU A 426 41.15 -16.54 8.34
CA LEU A 426 42.54 -16.86 7.95
C LEU A 426 42.64 -17.88 6.79
N GLY A 427 41.58 -18.64 6.52
CA GLY A 427 41.53 -19.63 5.43
C GLY A 427 40.92 -19.09 4.12
N PRO A 428 41.17 -19.75 2.98
CA PRO A 428 40.53 -19.41 1.71
C PRO A 428 39.04 -19.78 1.74
N HIS A 429 38.19 -18.92 1.18
CA HIS A 429 36.78 -19.21 0.96
C HIS A 429 36.66 -20.25 -0.14
N HIS A 430 35.95 -21.34 0.10
CA HIS A 430 35.85 -22.44 -0.84
C HIS A 430 34.47 -23.07 -0.83
N ILE A 431 34.15 -23.75 -1.92
CA ILE A 431 32.90 -24.50 -2.04
C ILE A 431 33.15 -25.87 -1.40
N THR A 432 32.45 -26.15 -0.31
CA THR A 432 32.59 -27.41 0.44
C THR A 432 31.37 -28.30 0.30
N CYS A 433 30.20 -27.73 0.04
CA CYS A 433 28.97 -28.49 -0.15
C CYS A 433 28.31 -28.10 -1.47
N VAL A 434 27.91 -29.12 -2.21
CA VAL A 434 27.17 -29.00 -3.47
C VAL A 434 25.98 -29.95 -3.39
N TYR A 435 24.80 -29.48 -3.79
CA TYR A 435 23.59 -30.27 -3.78
C TYR A 435 22.88 -30.15 -5.12
N ASP A 436 22.72 -31.29 -5.81
CA ASP A 436 21.97 -31.40 -7.06
C ASP A 436 20.69 -32.22 -6.80
N PRO A 437 19.50 -31.61 -6.85
CA PRO A 437 18.22 -32.31 -6.70
C PRO A 437 18.00 -33.45 -7.71
N LEU A 438 18.67 -33.40 -8.88
CA LEU A 438 18.57 -34.44 -9.91
C LEU A 438 19.63 -35.54 -9.74
N GLY A 439 20.58 -35.38 -8.81
CA GLY A 439 21.67 -36.33 -8.59
C GLY A 439 22.66 -36.48 -9.75
N ALA A 440 22.67 -35.56 -10.72
CA ALA A 440 23.54 -35.62 -11.89
C ALA A 440 25.00 -35.19 -11.60
N VAL A 441 25.23 -34.55 -10.46
CA VAL A 441 26.56 -34.20 -9.96
C VAL A 441 26.92 -35.11 -8.79
N MET A 442 27.87 -36.02 -9.02
CA MET A 442 28.40 -36.89 -7.97
C MET A 442 29.49 -36.17 -7.16
N GLU A 443 29.65 -36.56 -5.89
CA GLU A 443 30.64 -35.95 -4.99
C GLU A 443 32.09 -36.11 -5.53
N GLU A 444 32.36 -37.20 -6.23
CA GLU A 444 33.65 -37.51 -6.86
C GLU A 444 34.00 -36.55 -8.02
N ASP A 445 32.98 -35.99 -8.68
CA ASP A 445 33.14 -35.06 -9.80
C ASP A 445 33.31 -33.60 -9.35
N LEU A 446 33.18 -33.33 -8.05
CA LEU A 446 33.23 -31.98 -7.51
C LEU A 446 34.65 -31.42 -7.52
N PRO A 447 34.89 -30.29 -8.22
CA PRO A 447 36.18 -29.63 -8.16
C PRO A 447 36.33 -28.91 -6.82
N ASN A 448 37.55 -28.92 -6.29
CA ASN A 448 37.89 -28.12 -5.11
C ASN A 448 38.03 -26.64 -5.52
N VAL A 449 36.91 -25.91 -5.51
CA VAL A 449 36.84 -24.52 -5.98
C VAL A 449 37.15 -23.55 -4.86
N PHE A 450 38.28 -22.84 -5.00
CA PHE A 450 38.68 -21.76 -4.11
C PHE A 450 38.38 -20.39 -4.72
N PHE A 451 37.82 -19.50 -3.90
CA PHE A 451 37.77 -18.08 -4.22
C PHE A 451 39.12 -17.43 -3.92
N PRO A 452 39.53 -16.42 -4.70
CA PRO A 452 40.71 -15.61 -4.39
C PRO A 452 40.65 -15.09 -2.95
N ARG A 453 41.76 -15.22 -2.20
CA ARG A 453 41.83 -14.89 -0.76
C ARG A 453 41.34 -13.47 -0.47
N ARG A 454 40.51 -13.34 0.57
CA ARG A 454 40.00 -12.07 1.11
C ARG A 454 40.01 -12.10 2.63
N SER A 455 40.16 -10.94 3.26
CA SER A 455 40.24 -10.77 4.72
C SER A 455 38.90 -10.94 5.44
N ARG A 456 37.79 -10.74 4.74
CA ARG A 456 36.43 -10.81 5.28
C ARG A 456 35.55 -11.71 4.41
N SER A 457 34.45 -12.15 5.00
CA SER A 457 33.38 -12.88 4.31
C SER A 457 32.61 -11.97 3.36
N HIS A 458 32.17 -12.52 2.24
CA HIS A 458 31.23 -11.91 1.32
C HIS A 458 29.89 -11.67 2.02
N SER A 459 29.32 -10.49 1.82
CA SER A 459 27.94 -10.22 2.25
C SER A 459 26.93 -10.86 1.29
N MET A 460 27.33 -11.11 0.04
CA MET A 460 26.47 -11.61 -1.03
C MET A 460 27.32 -12.23 -2.14
N ILE A 461 26.87 -13.36 -2.70
CA ILE A 461 27.40 -14.00 -3.91
C ILE A 461 26.20 -14.52 -4.71
N HIS A 462 25.82 -13.86 -5.79
CA HIS A 462 24.69 -14.25 -6.64
C HIS A 462 25.12 -14.59 -8.05
N TYR A 463 24.56 -15.66 -8.59
CA TYR A 463 24.72 -16.02 -10.00
C TYR A 463 23.77 -15.21 -10.87
N ASN A 464 24.26 -14.78 -12.04
CA ASN A 464 23.41 -14.23 -13.08
C ASN A 464 23.43 -15.19 -14.30
N PRO A 465 22.31 -15.87 -14.62
CA PRO A 465 22.27 -16.87 -15.69
C PRO A 465 22.48 -16.29 -17.08
N ARG A 466 22.14 -15.01 -17.28
CA ARG A 466 22.35 -14.31 -18.54
C ARG A 466 23.83 -14.01 -18.78
N ASP A 467 24.49 -13.44 -17.79
CA ASP A 467 25.90 -13.03 -17.89
C ASP A 467 26.87 -14.18 -17.62
N LYS A 468 26.36 -15.31 -17.09
CA LYS A 468 27.10 -16.53 -16.70
C LYS A 468 28.27 -16.25 -15.76
N GLN A 469 28.04 -15.35 -14.81
CA GLN A 469 29.05 -14.81 -13.89
C GLN A 469 28.45 -14.65 -12.48
N LEU A 470 29.30 -14.63 -11.46
CA LEU A 470 28.87 -14.29 -10.09
C LEU A 470 29.08 -12.81 -9.83
N TYR A 471 28.06 -12.21 -9.23
CA TYR A 471 28.05 -10.86 -8.66
C TYR A 471 28.24 -11.02 -7.16
N ALA A 472 29.29 -10.43 -6.62
CA ALA A 472 29.62 -10.60 -5.22
C ALA A 472 29.95 -9.27 -4.56
N TRP A 473 29.72 -9.18 -3.26
CA TRP A 473 30.07 -8.02 -2.45
C TRP A 473 30.93 -8.46 -1.28
N ASN A 474 32.11 -7.85 -1.13
CA ASN A 474 33.05 -8.18 -0.07
C ASN A 474 33.71 -6.92 0.48
N ASP A 475 33.35 -6.56 1.72
CA ASP A 475 33.93 -5.44 2.47
C ASP A 475 33.97 -4.14 1.65
N GLY A 476 32.81 -3.78 1.11
CA GLY A 476 32.60 -2.60 0.25
C GLY A 476 33.07 -2.75 -1.21
N ASN A 477 33.69 -3.86 -1.60
CA ASN A 477 34.06 -4.10 -2.99
C ASN A 477 32.95 -4.84 -3.74
N GLN A 478 32.45 -4.26 -4.82
CA GLN A 478 31.57 -4.94 -5.77
C GLN A 478 32.42 -5.67 -6.82
N ILE A 479 32.24 -6.99 -6.89
CA ILE A 479 33.14 -7.92 -7.54
C ILE A 479 32.39 -8.78 -8.54
N ILE A 480 32.95 -8.93 -9.74
CA ILE A 480 32.53 -9.91 -10.72
C ILE A 480 33.51 -11.08 -10.74
N TYR A 481 33.02 -12.30 -10.52
CA TYR A 481 33.79 -13.53 -10.75
C TYR A 481 33.35 -14.17 -12.06
N LYS A 482 34.30 -14.36 -12.98
CA LYS A 482 34.09 -15.14 -14.19
C LYS A 482 34.25 -16.62 -13.89
N LEU A 483 33.28 -17.40 -14.29
CA LEU A 483 33.24 -18.84 -14.04
C LEU A 483 33.89 -19.63 -15.17
N GLN A 484 34.44 -20.77 -14.80
CA GLN A 484 34.79 -21.85 -15.70
C GLN A 484 33.80 -22.98 -15.43
N THR A 485 33.08 -23.43 -16.46
CA THR A 485 32.07 -24.49 -16.35
C THR A 485 32.41 -25.65 -17.28
N LYS A 486 31.88 -26.84 -16.96
CA LYS A 486 31.92 -28.05 -17.80
C LYS A 486 30.51 -28.59 -17.93
N ARG A 487 30.26 -29.39 -18.96
CA ARG A 487 28.98 -30.09 -19.11
C ARG A 487 28.85 -31.22 -18.07
N LYS A 488 27.69 -31.34 -17.42
CA LYS A 488 27.27 -32.45 -16.57
C LYS A 488 27.27 -33.73 -17.39
N GLN A 489 27.67 -34.84 -16.78
CA GLN A 489 27.50 -36.15 -17.40
C GLN A 489 26.05 -36.61 -17.18
N PRO A 490 25.36 -37.16 -18.19
CA PRO A 490 24.06 -37.77 -17.96
C PRO A 490 24.22 -38.96 -17.01
N LEU A 491 23.28 -39.16 -16.07
CA LEU A 491 23.18 -40.45 -15.37
C LEU A 491 22.95 -41.54 -16.43
N GLN A 492 23.80 -42.58 -16.42
CA GLN A 492 23.65 -43.78 -17.25
C GLN A 492 22.48 -44.65 -16.81
#